data_AF-A0A7X8HI97-F1
#
_entry.id   AF-A0A7X8HI97-F1
#
_cell.length_a   1.000
_cell.length_b   1.000
_cell.length_c   1.000
_cell.angle_alpha   90.00
_cell.angle_beta   90.00
_cell.angle_gamma   90.00
#
_symmetry.space_group_name_H-M   'P 1'
#
loop_
_entity.id
_entity.type
_entity.pdbx_description
1 polymer ?
#
loop_
_entity_poly.entity_id
_entity_poly.type
_entity_poly.pdbx_seq_one_letter_code
_entity_poly.pdbx_strand_id
1 'polypeptide(L)'
;GVSFQGIDISSGGAQTVMFGVVFALVLGKPLGIFMACRLAVWLKICQLPEGVSWSGVSLIGVLAGIGFTMSIFIGTLAFSDEVLLGAAKLGVLTASLVAAVLGLVWGVVYTRRLRQI
;
A
#
# COMPACT_ATOMS: atom_id res chain seq x y z
N GLY A 1 -14.61 4.23 -13.93
CA GLY A 1 -14.67 2.76 -14.03
C GLY A 1 -13.38 2.23 -14.62
N VAL A 2 -13.04 0.98 -14.37
CA VAL A 2 -11.86 0.32 -14.98
C VAL A 2 -12.37 -0.63 -16.06
N SER A 3 -11.95 -0.41 -17.31
CA SER A 3 -12.30 -1.31 -18.41
C SER A 3 -11.36 -2.51 -18.38
N PHE A 4 -11.91 -3.72 -18.26
CA PHE A 4 -11.14 -4.96 -18.29
C PHE A 4 -10.96 -5.49 -19.72
N GLN A 5 -11.67 -4.92 -20.69
CA GLN A 5 -11.53 -5.28 -22.11
C GLN A 5 -10.32 -4.56 -22.71
N GLY A 6 -9.34 -5.34 -23.19
CA GLY A 6 -8.13 -4.84 -23.85
C GLY A 6 -6.87 -4.81 -22.98
N ILE A 7 -6.89 -5.38 -21.78
CA ILE A 7 -5.69 -5.50 -20.96
C ILE A 7 -4.86 -6.67 -21.50
N ASP A 8 -4.04 -6.38 -22.51
CA ASP A 8 -3.11 -7.34 -23.08
C ASP A 8 -1.89 -7.48 -22.16
N ILE A 9 -2.11 -8.25 -21.10
CA ILE A 9 -1.09 -8.62 -20.10
C ILE A 9 0.09 -9.35 -20.76
N SER A 10 -0.09 -9.87 -21.98
CA SER A 10 0.96 -10.51 -22.78
C SER A 10 2.09 -9.56 -23.17
N SER A 11 1.85 -8.24 -23.16
CA SER A 11 2.90 -7.24 -23.38
C SER A 11 3.76 -7.09 -22.12
N GLY A 12 5.05 -7.42 -22.22
CA GLY A 12 5.96 -7.45 -21.05
C GLY A 12 6.03 -6.12 -20.27
N GLY A 13 5.76 -4.99 -20.92
CA GLY A 13 5.70 -3.68 -20.28
C GLY A 13 4.51 -3.52 -19.32
N ALA A 14 3.31 -3.95 -19.73
CA ALA A 14 2.11 -3.84 -18.91
C ALA A 14 2.19 -4.70 -17.64
N GLN A 15 2.72 -5.92 -17.76
CA GLN A 15 3.00 -6.79 -16.60
C GLN A 15 3.95 -6.13 -15.61
N THR A 16 5.05 -5.56 -16.11
CA THR A 16 6.06 -4.93 -15.27
C THR A 16 5.48 -3.74 -14.50
N VAL A 17 4.66 -2.91 -15.14
CA VAL A 17 3.98 -1.78 -14.48
C VAL A 17 3.00 -2.29 -13.41
N MET A 18 2.17 -3.28 -13.72
CA MET A 18 1.20 -3.82 -12.76
C MET A 18 1.91 -4.36 -11.50
N PHE A 19 2.90 -5.24 -11.67
CA PHE A 19 3.65 -5.78 -10.52
C PHE A 19 4.43 -4.69 -9.79
N GLY A 20 5.02 -3.74 -10.51
CA GLY A 20 5.72 -2.60 -9.93
C GLY A 20 4.82 -1.77 -9.01
N VAL A 21 3.60 -1.46 -9.46
CA VAL A 21 2.60 -0.75 -8.64
C VAL A 21 2.18 -1.58 -7.42
N VAL A 22 1.97 -2.89 -7.59
CA VAL A 22 1.63 -3.79 -6.47
C VAL A 22 2.72 -3.79 -5.42
N PHE A 23 3.97 -4.02 -5.81
CA PHE A 23 5.09 -4.02 -4.87
C PHE A 23 5.32 -2.65 -4.23
N ALA A 24 5.18 -1.56 -4.99
CA ALA A 24 5.34 -0.20 -4.47
C ALA A 24 4.31 0.13 -3.39
N LEU A 25 3.06 -0.29 -3.55
CA LEU A 25 2.01 -0.03 -2.57
C LEU A 25 2.01 -1.01 -1.40
N VAL A 26 2.17 -2.31 -1.66
CA VAL A 26 2.11 -3.35 -0.61
C VAL A 26 3.38 -3.39 0.23
N LEU A 27 4.56 -3.20 -0.35
CA LEU A 27 5.83 -3.21 0.39
C LEU A 27 6.39 -1.80 0.63
N GLY A 28 6.29 -0.92 -0.38
CA GLY A 28 6.88 0.41 -0.28
C GLY A 28 6.22 1.29 0.80
N LYS A 29 4.89 1.30 0.90
CA LYS A 29 4.17 2.09 1.92
C LYS A 29 4.48 1.63 3.35
N PRO A 30 4.37 0.33 3.71
CA PRO A 30 4.65 -0.09 5.08
C PRO A 30 6.13 0.10 5.46
N LEU A 31 7.06 -0.24 4.56
CA LEU A 31 8.49 -0.07 4.82
C LEU A 31 8.84 1.42 4.95
N GLY A 32 8.32 2.27 4.07
CA GLY A 32 8.57 3.71 4.11
C GLY A 32 8.06 4.35 5.41
N ILE A 33 6.84 4.01 5.83
CA ILE A 33 6.27 4.53 7.09
C ILE A 33 7.06 4.02 8.29
N PHE A 34 7.35 2.72 8.34
CA PHE A 34 8.08 2.14 9.46
C PHE A 34 9.49 2.73 9.58
N MET A 35 10.22 2.84 8.47
CA MET A 35 11.56 3.43 8.45
C MET A 35 11.54 4.92 8.81
N ALA A 36 10.60 5.70 8.26
CA ALA A 36 10.49 7.12 8.56
C ALA A 36 10.15 7.36 10.05
N CYS A 37 9.19 6.63 10.60
CA CYS A 37 8.86 6.71 12.02
C CYS A 37 10.04 6.27 12.90
N ARG A 38 10.71 5.16 12.55
CA ARG A 38 11.89 4.68 13.28
C ARG A 38 13.01 5.70 13.28
N LEU A 39 13.28 6.31 12.14
CA LEU A 39 14.33 7.31 11.99
C LEU A 39 13.98 8.59 12.78
N ALA A 40 12.74 9.06 12.72
CA ALA A 40 12.29 10.24 13.47
C ALA A 40 12.40 10.04 14.99
N VAL A 41 12.05 8.84 15.48
CA VAL A 41 12.20 8.49 16.91
C VAL A 41 13.67 8.35 17.29
N TRP A 42 14.49 7.74 16.42
CA TRP A 42 15.93 7.57 16.68
C TRP A 42 16.68 8.91 16.74
N LEU A 43 16.32 9.85 15.86
CA LEU A 43 16.84 11.22 15.87
C LEU A 43 16.25 12.10 16.98
N LYS A 44 15.39 11.55 17.85
CA LYS A 44 14.68 12.28 18.93
C LYS A 44 13.87 13.49 18.43
N ILE A 45 13.46 13.49 17.17
CA ILE A 45 12.60 14.53 16.59
C ILE A 45 11.16 14.36 17.11
N CYS A 46 10.74 13.12 17.34
CA CYS A 46 9.40 12.77 17.83
C CYS A 46 9.48 11.61 18.82
N GLN A 47 8.42 11.43 19.63
CA GLN A 47 8.25 10.27 20.51
C GLN A 47 6.97 9.54 20.13
N LEU A 48 6.93 8.23 20.39
CA LEU A 48 5.73 7.44 20.15
C LEU A 48 4.66 7.82 21.20
N PRO A 49 3.40 8.08 20.81
CA PRO A 49 2.35 8.43 21.75
C PRO A 49 2.09 7.31 22.78
N GLU A 50 1.61 7.68 23.97
CA GLU A 50 1.18 6.71 24.97
C GLU A 50 0.08 5.78 24.40
N GLY A 51 0.28 4.47 24.55
CA GLY A 51 -0.63 3.45 24.02
C GLY A 51 -0.37 3.01 22.58
N VAL A 52 0.55 3.64 21.84
CA VAL A 52 0.95 3.18 20.50
C VAL A 52 2.18 2.29 20.61
N SER A 53 2.06 1.05 20.13
CA SER A 53 3.20 0.12 20.02
C SER A 53 3.77 0.10 18.59
N TRP A 54 4.98 -0.41 18.42
CA TRP A 54 5.55 -0.68 17.09
C TRP A 54 4.70 -1.63 16.23
N SER A 55 3.90 -2.49 16.88
CA SER A 55 2.90 -3.34 16.21
C SER A 55 1.71 -2.52 15.67
N GLY A 56 1.34 -1.43 16.34
CA GLY A 56 0.36 -0.46 15.86
C GLY A 56 0.89 0.38 14.70
N VAL A 57 2.15 0.81 14.75
CA VAL A 57 2.80 1.55 13.65
C VAL A 57 2.85 0.69 12.38
N SER A 58 3.21 -0.59 12.50
CA SER A 58 3.19 -1.51 11.34
C SER A 58 1.79 -1.75 10.80
N LEU A 59 0.76 -1.87 11.66
CA LEU A 59 -0.64 -1.94 11.23
C LEU A 59 -1.03 -0.71 10.39
N ILE A 60 -0.74 0.49 10.88
CA ILE A 60 -1.02 1.74 10.19
C ILE A 60 -0.25 1.80 8.86
N GLY A 61 1.01 1.34 8.84
CA GLY A 61 1.81 1.24 7.62
C GLY A 61 1.18 0.36 6.54
N VAL A 62 0.65 -0.81 6.93
CA VAL A 62 -0.07 -1.73 6.02
C VAL A 62 -1.36 -1.08 5.50
N LEU A 63 -2.15 -0.47 6.37
CA LEU A 63 -3.39 0.21 5.99
C LEU A 63 -3.15 1.41 5.07
N ALA A 64 -2.03 2.11 5.25
CA ALA A 64 -1.61 3.20 4.35
C ALA A 64 -1.21 2.73 2.94
N GLY A 65 -1.08 1.42 2.72
CA GLY A 65 -0.94 0.80 1.40
C GLY A 65 -2.21 0.88 0.54
N ILE A 66 -3.36 1.23 1.13
CA ILE A 66 -4.64 1.40 0.41
C ILE A 66 -4.60 2.73 -0.37
N GLY A 67 -4.13 2.64 -1.62
CA GLY A 67 -3.88 3.80 -2.47
C GLY A 67 -5.04 4.23 -3.38
N PHE A 68 -6.08 3.39 -3.52
CA PHE A 68 -7.21 3.52 -4.46
C PHE A 68 -7.31 4.85 -5.26
N THR A 69 -7.93 5.90 -4.71
CA THR A 69 -8.18 7.15 -5.44
C THR A 69 -6.90 7.92 -5.79
N MET A 70 -6.03 8.15 -4.80
CA MET A 70 -4.82 8.96 -4.98
C MET A 70 -3.79 8.25 -5.88
N SER A 71 -3.63 6.94 -5.76
CA SER A 71 -2.72 6.17 -6.60
C SER A 71 -3.22 6.03 -8.03
N ILE A 72 -4.53 5.90 -8.26
CA ILE A 72 -5.10 5.95 -9.61
C ILE A 72 -4.87 7.33 -10.23
N PHE A 73 -5.06 8.41 -9.47
CA PHE A 73 -4.81 9.78 -9.93
C PHE A 73 -3.33 9.98 -10.33
N ILE A 74 -2.39 9.54 -9.49
CA ILE A 74 -0.96 9.56 -9.84
C ILE A 74 -0.70 8.72 -11.10
N GLY A 75 -1.34 7.56 -11.25
CA GLY A 75 -1.26 6.75 -12.47
C GLY A 75 -1.70 7.51 -13.72
N THR A 76 -2.80 8.29 -13.65
CA THR A 76 -3.28 9.11 -14.78
C THR A 76 -2.34 10.27 -15.14
N LEU A 77 -1.52 10.74 -14.20
CA LEU A 77 -0.50 11.75 -14.45
C LEU A 77 0.81 11.14 -14.98
N ALA A 78 1.10 9.89 -14.59
CA ALA A 78 2.36 9.22 -14.91
C ALA A 78 2.35 8.52 -16.27
N PHE A 79 1.20 8.05 -16.75
CA PHE A 79 1.09 7.26 -17.99
C PHE A 79 0.14 7.92 -18.98
N SER A 80 0.67 8.26 -20.15
CA SER A 80 -0.11 8.75 -21.30
C SER A 80 -0.70 7.62 -22.15
N ASP A 81 -0.11 6.42 -22.08
CA ASP A 81 -0.58 5.23 -22.79
C ASP A 81 -1.72 4.55 -22.02
N GLU A 82 -2.86 4.35 -22.69
CA GLU A 82 -4.05 3.73 -22.08
C GLU A 82 -3.81 2.29 -21.63
N VAL A 83 -2.95 1.52 -22.30
CA VAL A 83 -2.66 0.13 -21.94
C VAL A 83 -1.90 0.07 -20.63
N LEU A 84 -0.86 0.90 -20.47
CA LEU A 84 -0.08 1.01 -19.23
C LEU A 84 -0.91 1.60 -18.10
N LEU A 85 -1.77 2.57 -18.39
CA LEU A 85 -2.68 3.15 -17.41
C LEU A 85 -3.70 2.12 -16.92
N GLY A 86 -4.23 1.26 -17.81
CA GLY A 86 -5.10 0.13 -17.45
C GLY A 86 -4.40 -0.84 -16.49
N ALA A 87 -3.17 -1.24 -16.82
CA ALA A 87 -2.35 -2.11 -15.98
C ALA A 87 -2.02 -1.47 -14.62
N ALA A 88 -1.70 -0.18 -14.58
CA ALA A 88 -1.45 0.56 -13.34
C ALA A 88 -2.71 0.62 -12.46
N LYS A 89 -3.88 0.91 -13.03
CA LYS A 89 -5.16 0.90 -12.30
C LYS A 89 -5.45 -0.48 -11.70
N LEU A 90 -5.27 -1.56 -12.47
CA LEU A 90 -5.39 -2.92 -11.93
C LEU A 90 -4.39 -3.19 -10.81
N GLY A 91 -3.14 -2.76 -10.98
CA GLY A 91 -2.11 -2.84 -9.95
C GLY A 91 -2.54 -2.14 -8.65
N VAL A 92 -3.09 -0.94 -8.73
CA VAL A 92 -3.60 -0.21 -7.56
C VAL A 92 -4.77 -0.95 -6.88
N LEU A 93 -5.70 -1.48 -7.67
CA LEU A 93 -6.86 -2.21 -7.14
C LEU A 93 -6.43 -3.49 -6.41
N THR A 94 -5.57 -4.29 -7.04
CA THR A 94 -5.04 -5.53 -6.47
C THR A 94 -4.21 -5.25 -5.22
N ALA A 95 -3.33 -4.25 -5.25
CA ALA A 95 -2.56 -3.81 -4.10
C ALA A 95 -3.44 -3.36 -2.94
N SER A 96 -4.46 -2.54 -3.22
CA SER A 96 -5.38 -2.03 -2.20
C SER A 96 -6.18 -3.16 -1.55
N LEU A 97 -6.59 -4.17 -2.32
CA LEU A 97 -7.24 -5.36 -1.79
C LEU A 97 -6.31 -6.17 -0.89
N VAL A 98 -5.07 -6.41 -1.33
CA VAL A 98 -4.07 -7.12 -0.53
C VAL A 98 -3.76 -6.36 0.75
N ALA A 99 -3.54 -5.05 0.68
CA ALA A 99 -3.31 -4.19 1.84
C ALA A 99 -4.50 -4.20 2.82
N ALA A 100 -5.73 -4.15 2.31
CA ALA A 100 -6.94 -4.23 3.13
C ALA A 100 -7.05 -5.58 3.85
N VAL A 101 -6.81 -6.70 3.15
CA VAL A 101 -6.86 -8.04 3.75
C VAL A 101 -5.75 -8.21 4.80
N LEU A 102 -4.50 -7.85 4.46
CA LEU A 102 -3.38 -7.92 5.40
C LEU A 102 -3.60 -7.02 6.62
N GLY A 103 -4.09 -5.80 6.39
CA GLY A 103 -4.41 -4.85 7.46
C GLY A 103 -5.54 -5.34 8.35
N LEU A 104 -6.57 -5.98 7.79
CA LEU A 104 -7.66 -6.58 8.57
C LEU A 104 -7.15 -7.76 9.41
N VAL A 105 -6.42 -8.70 8.82
CA VAL A 105 -5.85 -9.85 9.53
C VAL A 105 -4.94 -9.39 10.67
N TRP A 106 -4.03 -8.46 10.37
CA TRP A 106 -3.12 -7.90 11.38
C TRP A 106 -3.86 -7.11 12.46
N GLY A 107 -4.88 -6.34 12.07
CA GLY A 107 -5.72 -5.57 12.98
C GLY A 107 -6.52 -6.45 13.94
N VAL A 108 -7.04 -7.59 13.46
CA VAL A 108 -7.71 -8.59 14.29
C VAL A 108 -6.73 -9.21 15.28
N VAL A 109 -5.52 -9.57 14.85
CA VAL A 109 -4.48 -10.09 15.75
C VAL A 109 -4.08 -9.04 16.79
N TYR A 110 -3.94 -7.78 16.38
CA TYR A 110 -3.56 -6.67 17.25
C TYR A 110 -4.63 -6.38 18.31
N THR A 111 -5.90 -6.28 17.92
CA THR A 111 -7.02 -6.05 18.83
C THR A 111 -7.24 -7.22 19.79
N ARG A 112 -7.03 -8.46 19.35
CA ARG A 112 -7.05 -9.63 20.24
C ARG A 112 -5.98 -9.57 21.31
N ARG A 113 -4.78 -9.08 21.00
CA ARG A 113 -3.70 -8.91 21.98
C ARG A 113 -4.01 -7.81 23.00
N LEU A 114 -4.59 -6.69 22.55
CA LEU A 114 -4.98 -5.59 23.45
C LEU A 114 -6.10 -5.98 24.41
N ARG A 115 -7.01 -6.87 24.00
CA ARG A 115 -8.13 -7.33 24.85
C ARG A 115 -7.74 -8.41 25.86
N GLN A 116 -6.49 -8.87 25.86
CA GLN A 116 -5.96 -9.88 26.79
C GLN A 116 -5.10 -9.29 27.91
N ILE A 117 -4.91 -7.96 27.90
CA ILE A 117 -4.23 -7.17 28.94
C ILE A 117 -5.32 -6.47 29.75
#